data_AF-A0A090ZNS9-F1
#
_entry.id   AF-A0A090ZNS9-F1
#
_cell.length_a   1.000
_cell.length_b   1.000
_cell.length_c   1.000
_cell.angle_alpha   90.00
_cell.angle_beta   90.00
_cell.angle_gamma   90.00
#
_symmetry.space_group_name_H-M   'P 1'
#
loop_
_entity.id
_entity.type
_entity.pdbx_description
1 polymer ?
#
loop_
_entity_poly.entity_id
_entity_poly.type
_entity_poly.pdbx_seq_one_letter_code
_entity_poly.pdbx_strand_id
1 'polypeptide(L)' 'MFELLDPRVDVIFKRIFGSERNKDVLLAFLNSTFREAGESPLTEIVLLNPYTEPDSPNDKQSIMDIKAKTAKG' A
#
# COMPACT_ATOMS: atom_id res chain seq x y z
N MET A 1 -4.77 -1.19 30.70
CA MET A 1 -4.89 -0.18 29.63
C MET A 1 -4.20 -0.77 28.43
N PHE A 2 -4.88 -0.91 27.28
CA PHE A 2 -4.20 -1.36 26.06
C PHE A 2 -3.52 -0.15 25.44
N GLU A 3 -2.21 -0.24 25.22
CA GLU A 3 -1.49 0.77 24.45
C GLU A 3 -1.80 0.59 22.96
N LEU A 4 -2.05 1.70 22.27
CA LEU A 4 -2.23 1.68 20.82
C LEU A 4 -0.88 1.46 20.13
N LEU A 5 -0.89 0.71 19.04
CA LEU A 5 0.29 0.51 18.21
C LEU A 5 0.53 1.76 17.36
N ASP A 6 1.78 2.22 17.28
CA ASP A 6 2.16 3.34 16.42
C ASP A 6 2.17 2.90 14.94
N PRO A 7 1.31 3.45 14.06
CA PRO A 7 1.25 3.09 12.65
C PRO A 7 2.49 3.52 11.86
N ARG A 8 3.38 4.34 12.44
CA ARG A 8 4.67 4.73 11.81
C ARG A 8 5.72 3.64 11.92
N VAL A 9 5.50 2.64 12.78
CA VAL A 9 6.36 1.47 12.86
C VAL A 9 6.14 0.61 11.61
N ASP A 10 7.23 0.29 10.91
CA ASP A 10 7.22 -0.42 9.63
C ASP A 10 6.34 -1.68 9.61
N VAL A 11 6.52 -2.58 10.58
CA VAL A 11 5.74 -3.82 10.67
C VAL A 11 4.26 -3.56 10.94
N ILE A 12 3.92 -2.48 11.65
CA ILE A 12 2.53 -2.11 11.95
C ILE A 12 1.89 -1.50 10.71
N PHE A 13 2.60 -0.60 10.01
CA PHE A 13 2.16 -0.02 8.75
C PHE A 13 1.81 -1.12 7.74
N LYS A 14 2.75 -2.06 7.51
CA LYS A 14 2.56 -3.22 6.62
C LYS A 14 1.38 -4.09 7.04
N ARG A 15 1.14 -4.25 8.34
CA ARG A 15 0.02 -5.06 8.84
C ARG A 15 -1.34 -4.38 8.69
N ILE A 16 -1.39 -3.06 8.85
CA ILE A 16 -2.62 -2.30 8.68
C ILE A 16 -3.01 -2.28 7.20
N PHE A 17 -2.05 -1.97 6.32
CA PHE A 17 -2.34 -1.60 4.94
C PHE A 17 -1.98 -2.69 3.89
N GLY A 18 -1.11 -3.65 4.23
CA GLY A 18 -0.65 -4.71 3.33
C GLY A 18 -1.46 -6.00 3.38
N SER A 19 -2.64 -6.00 4.00
CA SER A 19 -3.52 -7.18 4.11
C SER A 19 -4.77 -7.02 3.26
N GLU A 20 -5.11 -8.06 2.49
CA GLU A 20 -6.38 -8.12 1.72
C GLU A 20 -7.62 -7.91 2.61
N ARG A 21 -7.55 -8.32 3.88
CA ARG A 21 -8.65 -8.12 4.84
C ARG A 21 -8.92 -6.65 5.16
N ASN A 22 -7.88 -5.81 5.06
CA ASN A 22 -7.92 -4.39 5.43
C ASN A 22 -7.76 -3.48 4.20
N LYS A 23 -8.11 -3.99 3.00
CA LYS A 23 -7.94 -3.26 1.75
C LYS A 23 -8.74 -1.97 1.70
N ASP A 24 -9.89 -1.95 2.38
CA ASP A 24 -10.72 -0.77 2.59
C ASP A 24 -10.00 0.34 3.37
N VAL A 25 -9.19 -0.02 4.36
CA VAL A 25 -8.37 0.93 5.14
C VAL A 25 -7.30 1.58 4.27
N LEU A 26 -6.60 0.78 3.45
CA LEU A 26 -5.62 1.32 2.49
C LEU A 26 -6.31 2.21 1.45
N LEU A 27 -7.45 1.78 0.92
CA LEU A 27 -8.22 2.58 -0.05
C LEU A 27 -8.67 3.92 0.54
N ALA A 28 -9.14 3.92 1.79
CA ALA A 28 -9.54 5.14 2.49
C ALA A 28 -8.36 6.09 2.72
N PHE A 29 -7.20 5.55 3.13
CA PHE A 29 -5.97 6.32 3.32
C PHE A 29 -5.52 7.00 2.02
N LEU A 30 -5.39 6.22 0.93
CA LEU A 30 -5.02 6.76 -0.39
C LEU A 30 -6.02 7.81 -0.87
N ASN A 31 -7.33 7.56 -0.70
CA ASN A 31 -8.36 8.50 -1.10
C ASN A 31 -8.31 9.82 -0.30
N SER A 32 -7.84 9.80 0.94
CA SER A 32 -7.59 11.05 1.69
C SER A 32 -6.50 11.86 0.99
N THR A 33 -5.36 11.23 0.68
CA THR A 33 -4.24 11.88 -0.01
C THR A 33 -4.62 12.37 -1.41
N PHE A 34 -5.37 11.58 -2.18
CA PHE A 34 -5.82 11.98 -3.52
C PHE A 34 -6.74 13.20 -3.47
N ARG A 35 -7.67 13.25 -2.51
CA ARG A 35 -8.54 14.43 -2.31
C ARG A 35 -7.72 15.68 -1.98
N GLU A 36 -6.71 15.55 -1.12
CA GLU A 36 -5.80 16.66 -0.80
C GLU A 36 -4.99 17.12 -2.02
N ALA A 37 -4.64 16.20 -2.91
CA ALA A 37 -3.97 16.48 -4.17
C ALA A 37 -4.92 16.99 -5.29
N GLY A 38 -6.24 17.02 -5.05
CA GLY A 38 -7.24 17.40 -6.07
C GLY A 38 -7.51 16.31 -7.12
N GLU A 39 -7.10 15.07 -6.86
CA GLU A 39 -7.30 13.94 -7.74
C GLU A 39 -8.64 13.24 -7.51
N SER A 40 -9.14 12.54 -8.54
CA SER A 40 -10.33 11.71 -8.41
C SER A 40 -10.07 10.51 -7.49
N PRO A 41 -11.02 10.16 -6.60
CA PRO A 41 -10.84 9.02 -5.71
C PRO A 41 -10.74 7.70 -6.48
N LEU A 42 -9.93 6.80 -5.93
CA LEU A 42 -9.85 5.40 -6.32
C LEU A 42 -11.13 4.67 -5.92
N THR A 43 -11.68 3.89 -6.84
CA THR A 43 -12.85 3.04 -6.63
C THR A 43 -12.48 1.64 -6.15
N GLU A 44 -11.30 1.16 -6.58
CA GLU A 44 -10.78 -0.15 -6.25
C GLU A 44 -9.26 -0.15 -6.27
N ILE A 45 -8.69 -1.07 -5.50
CA ILE A 45 -7.29 -1.43 -5.53
C ILE A 45 -7.17 -2.95 -5.43
N VAL A 46 -6.08 -3.52 -5.93
CA VAL A 46 -5.70 -4.93 -5.77
C VAL A 46 -4.29 -4.98 -5.21
N LEU A 47 -4.06 -5.65 -4.07
CA LEU A 47 -2.69 -5.78 -3.58
C LEU A 47 -1.95 -6.77 -4.48
N LEU A 48 -0.72 -6.39 -4.80
CA LEU A 48 0.19 -7.18 -5.61
C LEU A 48 1.30 -7.73 -4.74
N ASN A 49 2.01 -8.71 -5.29
CA ASN A 49 3.24 -9.19 -4.70
C ASN A 49 4.24 -8.01 -4.54
N PRO A 50 4.72 -7.70 -3.32
CA PRO A 50 5.64 -6.59 -3.07
C PRO A 50 7.05 -6.80 -3.66
N TYR A 51 7.41 -8.03 -4.01
CA TYR A 51 8.65 -8.36 -4.68
C TYR A 51 8.58 -7.89 -6.15
N THR A 52 9.59 -7.11 -6.56
CA THR A 52 9.81 -6.75 -7.96
C THR A 52 11.02 -7.52 -8.45
N GLU A 53 10.80 -8.34 -9.47
CA GLU A 53 11.86 -9.11 -10.12
C GLU A 53 12.78 -8.17 -10.92
N PRO A 54 14.09 -8.44 -10.95
CA PRO A 54 15.04 -7.69 -11.75
C PRO A 54 14.83 -7.97 -13.25
N ASP A 55 14.74 -6.92 -14.06
CA ASP A 55 14.56 -7.03 -15.51
C ASP A 55 15.89 -7.26 -16.25
N SER A 56 17.02 -6.97 -15.60
CA SER A 56 18.37 -7.22 -16.10
C SER A 56 19.26 -7.91 -15.05
N PRO A 57 20.32 -8.64 -15.44
CA PRO A 57 21.22 -9.35 -14.52
C PRO A 57 21.91 -8.46 -13.48
N ASN A 58 22.03 -7.16 -13.77
CA ASN A 58 22.66 -6.18 -12.88
C ASN A 58 21.65 -5.42 -12.02
N ASP A 59 20.35 -5.65 -12.20
CA ASP A 59 19.32 -4.97 -11.42
C ASP A 59 19.20 -5.58 -10.02
N LYS A 60 18.93 -4.73 -9.04
CA LYS A 60 18.68 -5.18 -7.68
C LYS A 60 17.22 -5.55 -7.54
N GLN A 61 16.96 -6.73 -6.98
CA GLN A 61 15.64 -7.07 -6.48
C GLN A 61 15.20 -6.03 -5.45
N SER A 62 13.98 -5.53 -5.60
CA SER A 62 13.40 -4.54 -4.71
C SER A 62 12.14 -5.09 -4.07
N ILE A 63 11.91 -4.75 -2.81
CA ILE A 63 10.73 -5.13 -2.04
C ILE A 63 10.03 -3.85 -1.63
N MET A 64 8.79 -3.67 -2.05
CA MET A 64 7.97 -2.53 -1.64
C MET A 64 7.28 -2.81 -0.32
N ASP A 65 7.02 -1.77 0.47
CA ASP A 65 6.25 -1.94 1.71
C ASP A 65 4.82 -2.40 1.39
N ILE A 66 4.25 -1.83 0.32
CA ILE A 66 2.95 -2.20 -0.25
C ILE A 66 3.03 -1.99 -1.76
N LYS A 67 2.56 -2.97 -2.52
CA LYS A 67 2.35 -2.83 -3.97
C LYS A 67 0.88 -3.03 -4.25
N ALA A 68 0.26 -2.11 -4.98
CA ALA A 68 -1.15 -2.18 -5.32
C ALA A 68 -1.39 -1.69 -6.75
N LYS A 69 -2.43 -2.23 -7.37
CA LYS A 69 -2.91 -1.85 -8.70
C LYS A 69 -4.27 -1.18 -8.61
N THR A 70 -4.46 -0.08 -9.32
CA THR A 70 -5.76 0.60 -9.44
C THR A 70 -6.50 0.11 -10.70
N ALA A 71 -7.77 0.48 -10.84
CA ALA A 71 -8.54 0.24 -12.07
C ALA A 71 -7.87 0.80 -13.35
N LYS A 72 -7.05 1.85 -13.22
CA LYS A 72 -6.41 2.55 -14.35
C LYS A 72 -5.05 1.99 -14.75
N GLY A 73 -4.54 0.97 -14.04
CA GLY A 73 -3.18 0.48 -14.22
C GLY A 73 -2.29 0.82 -13.06
#